data_AF-A0A354PGG9-F1
#
_entry.id   AF-A0A354PGG9-F1
#
_cell.length_a   1.000
_cell.length_b   1.000
_cell.length_c   1.000
_cell.angle_alpha   90.00
_cell.angle_beta   90.00
_cell.angle_gamma   90.00
#
_symmetry.space_group_name_H-M   'P 1'
#
loop_
_entity.id
_entity.type
_entity.pdbx_description
1 polymer ?
#
loop_
_entity_poly.entity_id
_entity_poly.type
_entity_poly.pdbx_seq_one_letter_code
_entity_poly.pdbx_strand_id
1 'polypeptide(L)'
;MRQVSRDSVADLLATTARPCVSIYQPTHRHHPENQQDPIRFKNLIRDVKTQLQDSNNHEAIAAVLENLERLSHDDQFWNHRTDGLAVLASPGDFQVFDLQQSVDDLAIVADSF
;
A
#
# COMPACT_ATOMS: atom_id res chain seq x y z
N MET A 1 10.04 11.33 -1.49
CA MET A 1 9.75 10.51 -0.30
C MET A 1 8.77 11.27 0.56
N ARG A 2 7.55 10.77 0.74
CA ARG A 2 6.54 11.42 1.59
C ARG A 2 6.67 10.81 2.98
N GLN A 3 7.06 11.64 3.96
CA GLN A 3 7.07 11.23 5.36
C GLN A 3 5.68 11.40 5.97
N VAL A 4 5.41 10.63 7.03
CA VAL A 4 4.18 10.78 7.80
C VAL A 4 4.17 12.17 8.45
N SER A 5 3.14 12.96 8.16
CA SER A 5 2.89 14.27 8.75
C SER A 5 1.49 14.37 9.34
N ARG A 6 1.25 15.37 10.18
CA ARG A 6 -0.09 15.61 10.75
C ARG A 6 -1.13 15.85 9.66
N ASP A 7 -0.76 16.59 8.61
CA ASP A 7 -1.67 16.90 7.51
C ASP A 7 -2.00 15.63 6.70
N SER A 8 -1.01 14.78 6.41
CA SER A 8 -1.29 13.51 5.72
C SER A 8 -2.20 12.58 6.52
N VAL A 9 -2.07 12.57 7.85
CA VAL A 9 -2.98 11.80 8.72
C VAL A 9 -4.38 12.41 8.71
N ALA A 10 -4.51 13.73 8.73
CA ALA A 10 -5.80 14.39 8.65
C ALA A 10 -6.51 14.09 7.32
N ASP A 11 -5.78 14.07 6.20
CA ASP A 11 -6.32 13.71 4.88
C ASP A 11 -6.88 12.28 4.89
N LEU A 12 -6.12 11.32 5.42
CA LEU A 12 -6.55 9.91 5.52
C LEU A 12 -7.79 9.74 6.41
N LEU A 13 -7.86 10.45 7.54
CA LEU A 13 -9.01 10.40 8.44
C LEU A 13 -10.26 11.07 7.84
N ALA A 14 -10.10 11.96 6.85
CA ALA A 14 -11.19 12.57 6.12
C ALA A 14 -11.74 11.68 5.00
N THR A 15 -11.04 10.59 4.65
CA THR A 15 -11.46 9.66 3.61
C THR A 15 -12.71 8.90 4.03
N THR A 16 -13.78 9.03 3.24
CA THR A 16 -15.04 8.31 3.43
C THR A 16 -15.26 7.21 2.38
N ALA A 17 -14.37 7.12 1.39
CA ALA A 17 -14.47 6.17 0.30
C ALA A 17 -14.08 4.75 0.75
N ARG A 18 -14.81 3.74 0.28
CA ARG A 18 -14.60 2.34 0.63
C ARG A 18 -14.38 1.47 -0.61
N PRO A 19 -13.54 0.44 -0.55
CA PRO A 19 -12.80 -0.04 0.64
C PRO A 19 -11.57 0.82 0.98
N CYS A 20 -11.16 0.84 2.25
CA CYS A 20 -9.85 1.34 2.67
C CYS A 20 -8.88 0.16 2.77
N VAL A 21 -7.74 0.25 2.08
CA VAL A 21 -6.70 -0.76 2.03
C VAL A 21 -5.42 -0.20 2.63
N SER A 22 -4.89 -0.90 3.63
CA SER A 22 -3.62 -0.57 4.27
C SER A 22 -2.64 -1.72 4.08
N ILE A 23 -1.52 -1.46 3.39
CA ILE A 23 -0.43 -2.41 3.20
C ILE A 23 0.81 -1.89 3.91
N TYR A 24 1.42 -2.74 4.73
CA TYR A 24 2.70 -2.51 5.39
C TYR A 24 3.65 -3.63 5.01
N GLN A 25 4.91 -3.29 4.75
CA GLN A 25 5.96 -4.28 4.52
C GLN A 25 7.34 -3.70 4.85
N PRO A 26 8.31 -4.54 5.24
CA PRO A 26 9.71 -4.15 5.30
C PRO A 26 10.22 -3.88 3.88
N THR A 27 11.19 -2.98 3.77
CA THR A 27 11.90 -2.72 2.51
C THR A 27 13.39 -2.66 2.74
N HIS A 28 14.16 -2.84 1.67
CA HIS A 28 15.60 -2.94 1.76
C HIS A 28 16.28 -1.85 0.92
N ARG A 29 17.29 -1.20 1.50
CA ARG A 29 18.03 -0.10 0.84
C ARG A 29 19.01 -0.60 -0.23
N HIS A 30 19.40 -1.87 -0.16
CA HIS A 30 20.50 -2.42 -0.95
C HIS A 30 20.12 -3.69 -1.70
N HIS A 31 20.74 -3.87 -2.86
CA HIS A 31 20.75 -5.15 -3.55
C HIS A 31 21.58 -6.19 -2.76
N PRO A 32 21.25 -7.49 -2.83
CA PRO A 32 20.17 -8.08 -3.64
C PRO A 32 18.81 -8.13 -2.92
N GLU A 33 18.73 -7.73 -1.66
CA GLU A 33 17.55 -7.92 -0.80
C GLU A 33 16.31 -7.20 -1.33
N ASN A 34 16.49 -5.97 -1.85
CA ASN A 34 15.42 -5.15 -2.43
C ASN A 34 14.73 -5.78 -3.68
N GLN A 35 15.32 -6.80 -4.31
CA GLN A 35 14.69 -7.50 -5.44
C GLN A 35 13.45 -8.28 -5.00
N GLN A 36 13.34 -8.61 -3.71
CA GLN A 36 12.19 -9.33 -3.16
C GLN A 36 11.04 -8.39 -2.77
N ASP A 37 11.31 -7.10 -2.53
CA ASP A 37 10.31 -6.12 -2.10
C ASP A 37 9.09 -6.01 -3.06
N PRO A 38 9.25 -5.93 -4.41
CA PRO A 38 8.09 -5.95 -5.30
C PRO A 38 7.36 -7.30 -5.31
N ILE A 39 8.06 -8.41 -5.07
CA ILE A 39 7.45 -9.74 -5.00
C ILE A 39 6.60 -9.87 -3.74
N ARG A 40 7.11 -9.42 -2.59
CA ARG A 40 6.36 -9.34 -1.33
C ARG A 40 5.12 -8.48 -1.49
N PHE A 41 5.26 -7.31 -2.12
CA PHE A 41 4.13 -6.42 -2.34
C PHE A 41 3.05 -7.07 -3.20
N LYS A 42 3.41 -7.81 -4.25
CA LYS A 42 2.46 -8.58 -5.08
C LYS A 42 1.73 -9.67 -4.28
N ASN A 43 2.40 -10.30 -3.32
CA ASN A 43 1.75 -11.25 -2.41
C ASN A 43 0.73 -10.54 -1.51
N LEU A 44 1.06 -9.36 -0.96
CA LEU A 44 0.14 -8.56 -0.15
C LEU A 44 -1.07 -8.07 -0.96
N ILE A 45 -0.88 -7.69 -2.22
CA ILE A 45 -1.99 -7.37 -3.15
C ILE A 45 -2.91 -8.59 -3.33
N ARG A 46 -2.36 -9.81 -3.43
CA ARG A 46 -3.17 -11.02 -3.51
C ARG A 46 -4.00 -11.22 -2.24
N ASP A 47 -3.44 -10.97 -1.07
CA ASP A 47 -4.15 -11.08 0.21
C ASP A 47 -5.28 -10.04 0.32
N VAL A 48 -5.04 -8.81 -0.15
CA VAL A 48 -6.10 -7.78 -0.31
C VAL A 48 -7.21 -8.26 -1.24
N LYS A 49 -6.87 -8.82 -2.40
CA LYS A 49 -7.85 -9.37 -3.34
C LYS A 49 -8.70 -10.47 -2.71
N THR A 50 -8.09 -11.34 -1.91
CA THR A 50 -8.81 -12.39 -1.16
C THR A 50 -9.78 -11.80 -0.15
N GLN A 51 -9.38 -10.79 0.62
CA GLN A 51 -10.26 -10.10 1.59
C GLN A 51 -11.44 -9.39 0.90
N LEU A 52 -11.28 -8.95 -0.35
CA LEU A 52 -12.32 -8.25 -1.12
C LEU A 52 -13.24 -9.17 -1.94
N GLN A 53 -13.06 -10.49 -1.90
CA GLN A 53 -13.80 -11.44 -2.75
C GLN A 53 -15.33 -11.32 -2.64
N ASP A 54 -15.83 -11.08 -1.43
CA ASP A 54 -17.28 -11.02 -1.15
C ASP A 54 -17.86 -9.59 -1.26
N SER A 55 -17.05 -8.61 -1.67
CA SER A 55 -17.48 -7.21 -1.76
C SER A 55 -18.19 -6.90 -3.07
N ASN A 56 -19.39 -6.30 -2.99
CA ASN A 56 -20.23 -5.99 -4.16
C ASN A 56 -19.82 -4.71 -4.93
N ASN A 57 -18.82 -3.96 -4.47
CA ASN A 57 -18.41 -2.69 -5.08
C ASN A 57 -17.23 -2.88 -6.04
N HIS A 58 -17.47 -3.59 -7.15
CA HIS A 58 -16.42 -3.98 -8.09
C HIS A 58 -15.67 -2.80 -8.72
N GLU A 59 -16.34 -1.68 -9.00
CA GLU A 59 -15.72 -0.49 -9.58
C GLU A 59 -14.73 0.16 -8.60
N ALA A 60 -15.14 0.35 -7.35
CA ALA A 60 -14.26 0.88 -6.31
C ALA A 60 -13.06 -0.04 -6.04
N ILE A 61 -13.29 -1.35 -6.00
CA ILE A 61 -12.23 -2.36 -5.82
C ILE A 61 -11.23 -2.29 -6.97
N ALA A 62 -11.70 -2.22 -8.22
CA ALA A 62 -10.85 -2.12 -9.40
C ALA A 62 -9.95 -0.87 -9.35
N ALA A 63 -10.51 0.30 -8.98
CA ALA A 63 -9.75 1.54 -8.86
C ALA A 63 -8.64 1.48 -7.81
N VAL A 64 -8.88 0.80 -6.68
CA VAL A 64 -7.86 0.58 -5.64
C VAL A 64 -6.78 -0.39 -6.13
N LEU A 65 -7.18 -1.53 -6.69
CA LEU A 65 -6.26 -2.57 -7.15
C LEU A 65 -5.38 -2.08 -8.31
N GLU A 66 -5.91 -1.27 -9.23
CA GLU A 66 -5.14 -0.69 -10.33
C GLU A 66 -3.96 0.16 -9.82
N ASN A 67 -4.18 0.99 -8.81
CA ASN A 67 -3.11 1.81 -8.22
C ASN A 67 -2.04 0.96 -7.53
N LEU A 68 -2.45 -0.08 -6.79
CA LEU A 68 -1.53 -1.01 -6.15
C LEU A 68 -0.72 -1.80 -7.18
N GLU A 69 -1.38 -2.32 -8.22
CA GLU A 69 -0.72 -3.07 -9.29
C GLU A 69 0.25 -2.19 -10.08
N ARG A 70 -0.12 -0.95 -10.38
CA ARG A 70 0.77 0.03 -11.01
C ARG A 70 2.03 0.26 -10.19
N LEU A 71 1.90 0.45 -8.87
CA LEU A 71 3.05 0.61 -7.97
C LEU A 71 3.93 -0.66 -7.93
N SER A 72 3.32 -1.85 -7.99
CA SER A 72 4.05 -3.13 -7.97
C SER A 72 4.93 -3.38 -9.21
N HIS A 73 4.74 -2.61 -10.28
CA HIS A 73 5.52 -2.67 -11.52
C HIS A 73 6.47 -1.48 -11.70
N ASP A 74 6.56 -0.57 -10.71
CA ASP A 74 7.44 0.59 -10.76
C ASP A 74 8.84 0.24 -10.21
N ASP A 75 9.72 -0.24 -11.09
CA ASP A 75 11.09 -0.60 -10.70
C ASP A 75 11.88 0.59 -10.12
N GLN A 76 11.61 1.82 -10.59
CA GLN A 76 12.31 3.01 -10.09
C GLN A 76 11.95 3.28 -8.63
N PHE A 77 10.67 3.09 -8.29
CA PHE A 77 10.18 3.15 -6.92
C PHE A 77 10.88 2.10 -6.03
N TRP A 78 10.87 0.82 -6.43
CA TRP A 78 11.44 -0.28 -5.64
C TRP A 78 12.96 -0.20 -5.46
N ASN A 79 13.67 0.42 -6.40
CA ASN A 79 15.12 0.62 -6.29
C ASN A 79 15.53 1.67 -5.24
N HIS A 80 14.61 2.49 -4.75
CA HIS A 80 14.92 3.60 -3.83
C HIS A 80 13.99 3.58 -2.62
N ARG A 81 14.16 2.59 -1.72
CA ARG A 81 13.35 2.44 -0.49
C ARG A 81 14.15 2.73 0.79
N THR A 82 13.44 2.79 1.91
CA THR A 82 14.00 2.94 3.27
C THR A 82 13.93 1.60 4.00
N ASP A 83 13.54 1.56 5.28
CA ASP A 83 13.53 0.32 6.08
C ASP A 83 12.12 -0.31 6.10
N GLY A 84 11.09 0.47 5.78
CA GLY A 84 9.73 -0.03 5.64
C GLY A 84 8.89 0.86 4.74
N LEU A 85 7.69 0.36 4.44
CA LEU A 85 6.75 0.97 3.52
C LEU A 85 5.33 0.87 4.11
N ALA A 86 4.58 1.97 4.01
CA ALA A 86 3.12 1.94 4.16
C ALA A 86 2.46 2.46 2.88
N VAL A 87 1.50 1.71 2.35
CA VAL A 87 0.65 2.10 1.22
C VAL A 87 -0.80 2.09 1.68
N LEU A 88 -1.43 3.25 1.63
CA LEU A 88 -2.82 3.47 2.02
C LEU A 88 -3.61 3.86 0.78
N ALA A 89 -4.65 3.09 0.45
CA ALA A 89 -5.41 3.25 -0.78
C ALA A 89 -6.90 3.14 -0.53
N SER A 90 -7.67 4.04 -1.14
CA SER A 90 -9.12 3.98 -1.23
C SER A 90 -9.55 4.47 -2.61
N PRO A 91 -10.84 4.37 -3.00
CA PRO A 91 -11.28 5.00 -4.23
C PRO A 91 -11.04 6.51 -4.17
N GLY A 92 -10.18 7.01 -5.06
CA GLY A 92 -9.83 8.43 -5.14
C GLY A 92 -8.70 8.90 -4.23
N ASP A 93 -8.14 8.07 -3.35
CA ASP A 93 -6.94 8.39 -2.57
C ASP A 93 -5.90 7.27 -2.64
N PHE A 94 -4.63 7.67 -2.78
CA PHE A 94 -3.51 6.76 -2.86
C PHE A 94 -2.27 7.43 -2.28
N GLN A 95 -1.89 6.98 -1.09
CA GLN A 95 -0.78 7.55 -0.35
C GLN A 95 0.27 6.49 -0.04
N VAL A 96 1.52 6.88 -0.21
CA VAL A 96 2.67 6.02 0.02
C VAL A 96 3.62 6.74 0.96
N PHE A 97 4.00 6.06 2.04
CA PHE A 97 4.88 6.59 3.08
C PHE A 97 6.11 5.72 3.25
N ASP A 98 7.27 6.37 3.28
CA ASP A 98 8.54 5.74 3.62
C ASP A 98 8.67 5.68 5.15
N LEU A 99 8.94 4.49 5.70
CA LEU A 99 9.08 4.27 7.14
C LEU A 99 10.57 4.12 7.51
N GLN A 100 10.99 4.81 8.56
CA GLN A 100 12.36 4.75 9.08
C GLN A 100 12.65 3.52 9.96
N GLN A 101 11.71 2.58 10.01
CA GLN A 101 11.83 1.34 10.75
C GLN A 101 11.17 0.20 9.96
N SER A 102 11.72 -1.00 10.14
CA SER A 102 11.12 -2.22 9.61
C SER A 102 9.76 -2.48 10.26
N VAL A 103 8.84 -3.04 9.49
CA VAL A 103 7.48 -3.40 9.90
C VAL A 103 7.16 -4.81 9.42
N ASP A 104 6.14 -5.44 10.00
CA ASP A 104 5.67 -6.74 9.55
C ASP A 104 4.94 -6.64 8.20
N ASP A 105 5.00 -7.72 7.42
CA ASP A 105 4.18 -7.91 6.23
C ASP A 105 2.69 -7.98 6.66
N LEU A 106 1.90 -6.96 6.28
CA LEU A 106 0.50 -6.83 6.71
C LEU A 106 -0.35 -6.19 5.62
N ALA A 107 -1.49 -6.81 5.32
CA ALA A 107 -2.50 -6.29 4.42
C ALA A 107 -3.88 -6.29 5.10
N ILE A 108 -4.49 -5.11 5.23
CA ILE A 108 -5.78 -4.92 5.89
C ILE A 108 -6.76 -4.26 4.92
N VAL A 109 -7.98 -4.80 4.87
CA VAL A 109 -9.14 -4.18 4.22
C VAL A 109 -10.16 -3.80 5.29
N ALA A 110 -10.56 -2.54 5.33
CA ALA A 110 -11.47 -2.01 6.33
C ALA A 110 -12.37 -0.89 5.76
N ASP A 111 -13.31 -0.42 6.59
CA ASP A 111 -14.20 0.70 6.26
C ASP A 111 -13.55 2.08 6.48
N SER A 112 -12.37 2.11 7.12
CA SER A 112 -11.56 3.30 7.43
C SER A 112 -10.08 2.91 7.60
N PHE A 113 -9.16 3.89 7.57
CA PHE A 113 -7.73 3.71 7.83
C PHE A 113 -7.37 3.64 9.31
#